data_AF-A0A397F1P2-F1
#
_entry.id   AF-A0A397F1P2-F1
#
_cell.length_a   1.000
_cell.length_b   1.000
_cell.length_c   1.000
_cell.angle_alpha   90.00
_cell.angle_beta   90.00
_cell.angle_gamma   90.00
#
_symmetry.space_group_name_H-M   'P 1'
#
loop_
_entity.id
_entity.type
_entity.pdbx_description
1 polymer ?
#
loop_
_entity_poly.entity_id
_entity_poly.type
_entity_poly.pdbx_seq_one_letter_code
_entity_poly.pdbx_strand_id
1 'polypeptide(L)' 'VMVDLIEDATKAANATIIDFADNQCFQDVCEVVSMKEGEPVLKDSDHFRPYYARNYITVLDQVVAAAIAEP' A
#
# COMPACT_ATOMS: atom_id res chain seq x y z
N VAL A 1 16.33 7.53 4.98
CA VAL A 1 16.27 6.45 3.96
C VAL A 1 15.55 6.97 2.71
N MET A 2 15.49 6.22 1.60
CA MET A 2 14.83 6.69 0.35
C MET A 2 13.37 7.14 0.58
N VAL A 3 12.67 6.49 1.50
CA VAL A 3 11.28 6.82 1.88
C VAL A 3 11.18 8.28 2.38
N ASP A 4 12.04 8.71 3.30
CA ASP A 4 12.06 10.09 3.83
C ASP A 4 12.16 11.16 2.72
N LEU A 5 12.96 10.89 1.68
CA LEU A 5 13.09 11.83 0.55
C LEU A 5 11.80 11.96 -0.26
N ILE A 6 11.08 10.84 -0.43
CA ILE A 6 9.80 10.83 -1.14
C ILE A 6 8.75 11.54 -0.29
N GLU A 7 8.69 11.24 1.02
CA GLU A 7 7.76 11.92 1.94
C GLU A 7 7.97 13.44 1.97
N ASP A 8 9.22 13.90 2.06
CA ASP A 8 9.55 15.32 2.06
C ASP A 8 9.16 16.00 0.74
N ALA A 9 9.44 15.35 -0.39
CA ALA A 9 9.05 15.85 -1.70
C ALA A 9 7.51 15.92 -1.86
N THR A 10 6.78 14.92 -1.38
CA THR A 10 5.32 14.90 -1.39
C THR A 10 4.75 16.04 -0.55
N LYS A 11 5.28 16.25 0.66
CA LYS A 11 4.90 17.38 1.53
C LYS A 11 5.18 18.72 0.86
N ALA A 12 6.36 18.89 0.25
CA ALA A 12 6.73 20.11 -0.46
C ALA A 12 5.83 20.40 -1.68
N ALA A 13 5.29 19.36 -2.31
CA ALA A 13 4.36 19.48 -3.43
C ALA A 13 2.89 19.71 -3.01
N ASN A 14 2.59 19.78 -1.70
CA ASN A 14 1.23 19.82 -1.17
C ASN A 14 0.36 18.66 -1.70
N ALA A 15 0.96 17.47 -1.78
CA ALA A 15 0.31 16.25 -2.24
C ALA A 15 0.17 15.25 -1.07
N THR A 16 -0.64 14.21 -1.29
CA THR A 16 -0.77 13.07 -0.38
C THR A 16 -0.07 11.87 -0.99
N ILE A 17 0.73 11.16 -0.19
CA ILE A 17 1.32 9.89 -0.60
C ILE A 17 0.34 8.76 -0.27
N ILE A 18 0.14 7.86 -1.23
CA ILE A 18 -0.50 6.57 -0.99
C ILE A 18 0.62 5.55 -0.87
N ASP A 19 0.96 5.19 0.36
CA ASP A 19 2.08 4.30 0.64
C ASP A 19 1.62 2.84 0.70
N PHE A 20 1.95 2.05 -0.33
CA PHE A 20 1.65 0.63 -0.35
C PHE A 20 2.53 -0.19 0.61
N ALA A 21 3.64 0.37 1.10
CA ALA A 21 4.48 -0.29 2.09
C ALA A 21 3.72 -0.54 3.39
N ASP A 22 2.76 0.32 3.76
CA ASP A 22 1.88 0.13 4.92
C ASP A 22 1.05 -1.16 4.86
N ASN A 23 0.75 -1.67 3.65
CA ASN A 23 0.06 -2.94 3.49
C ASN A 23 1.00 -4.15 3.42
N GLN A 24 2.24 -3.94 2.99
CA GLN A 24 3.22 -5.03 2.80
C GLN A 24 4.06 -5.29 4.03
N CYS A 25 4.32 -4.24 4.82
CA CYS A 25 5.31 -4.24 5.87
C CYS A 25 4.65 -3.81 7.18
N PHE A 26 4.68 -4.69 8.18
CA PHE A 26 4.22 -4.40 9.52
C PHE A 26 5.41 -4.50 10.49
N GLN A 27 5.69 -3.42 11.22
CA GLN A 27 6.81 -3.36 12.19
C GLN A 27 8.14 -3.84 11.58
N ASP A 28 8.50 -3.31 10.41
CA ASP A 28 9.72 -3.65 9.66
C ASP A 28 9.79 -5.10 9.11
N VAL A 29 8.69 -5.86 9.19
CA VAL A 29 8.58 -7.19 8.57
C VAL A 29 7.68 -7.11 7.36
N CYS A 30 8.27 -7.33 6.18
CA CYS A 30 7.53 -7.39 4.93
C CYS A 30 7.20 -8.84 4.59
N GLU A 31 5.94 -9.22 4.79
CA GLU A 31 5.47 -10.58 4.55
C GLU A 31 5.41 -10.86 3.05
N VAL A 32 6.07 -11.93 2.60
CA VAL A 32 6.05 -12.35 1.18
C VAL A 32 4.90 -13.30 0.86
N VAL A 33 4.23 -13.80 1.90
CA VAL A 33 3.05 -14.67 1.83
C VAL A 33 1.91 -14.08 2.67
N SER A 34 0.68 -14.23 2.20
CA SER A 34 -0.49 -13.80 2.95
C SER A 34 -0.62 -14.62 4.24
N MET A 35 -0.82 -13.93 5.37
CA MET A 35 -0.89 -14.54 6.70
C MET A 35 -2.06 -15.51 6.88
N LYS A 36 -3.12 -15.38 6.06
CA LYS A 36 -4.33 -16.20 6.17
C LYS A 36 -4.29 -17.45 5.30
N GLU A 37 -3.92 -17.33 4.04
CA GLU A 37 -4.04 -18.42 3.06
C GLU A 37 -2.69 -19.02 2.65
N GLY A 38 -1.56 -18.44 3.08
CA GLY A 38 -0.23 -18.90 2.70
C GLY A 38 0.13 -18.62 1.23
N GLU A 39 -0.71 -17.87 0.52
CA GLU A 39 -0.50 -17.53 -0.89
C GLU A 39 0.51 -16.38 -1.05
N PRO A 40 1.41 -16.42 -2.05
CA PRO A 40 2.35 -15.33 -2.30
C PRO A 40 1.65 -13.98 -2.55
N VAL A 41 2.25 -12.88 -2.07
CA VAL A 41 1.72 -11.51 -2.28
C VAL A 41 1.80 -11.11 -3.76
N LEU A 42 2.92 -11.46 -4.41
CA LEU A 42 3.20 -11.13 -5.80
C LEU A 42 2.97 -12.31 -6.75
N LYS A 43 2.57 -12.01 -7.98
CA LYS A 43 2.49 -12.96 -9.09
C LYS A 43 3.86 -13.18 -9.72
N ASP A 44 4.60 -12.09 -9.90
CA ASP A 44 5.94 -11.99 -10.49
C ASP A 44 6.72 -10.86 -9.78
N SER A 45 7.77 -10.31 -10.38
CA SER A 45 8.61 -9.29 -9.74
C SER A 45 7.88 -7.98 -9.40
N ASP A 46 6.80 -7.64 -10.11
CA ASP A 46 6.24 -6.28 -10.09
C ASP A 46 4.72 -6.23 -9.90
N HIS A 47 4.03 -7.37 -9.97
CA HIS A 47 2.56 -7.40 -9.94
C HIS A 47 1.99 -8.08 -8.70
N PHE A 48 1.08 -7.41 -8.00
CA PHE A 48 0.26 -8.04 -6.96
C PHE A 48 -0.62 -9.13 -7.53
N ARG A 49 -0.83 -10.19 -6.74
CA ARG A 49 -1.89 -11.14 -7.01
C ARG A 49 -3.25 -10.46 -6.83
N PRO A 50 -4.25 -10.75 -7.68
CA PRO A 50 -5.61 -10.22 -7.51
C PRO A 50 -6.20 -10.52 -6.13
N TYR A 51 -5.89 -11.70 -5.56
CA TYR A 51 -6.31 -12.05 -4.21
C TYR A 51 -5.72 -11.10 -3.15
N TYR A 52 -4.42 -10.80 -3.23
CA TYR A 52 -3.80 -9.87 -2.28
C TYR A 52 -4.40 -8.47 -2.41
N ALA A 53 -4.50 -7.97 -3.64
CA ALA A 53 -5.08 -6.66 -3.94
C ALA A 53 -6.51 -6.52 -3.38
N ARG A 54 -7.34 -7.55 -3.52
CA ARG A 54 -8.73 -7.52 -3.07
C ARG A 54 -8.89 -7.53 -1.55
N ASN A 55 -8.00 -8.23 -0.82
CA ASN A 55 -8.22 -8.53 0.59
C ASN A 55 -7.32 -7.74 1.55
N TYR A 56 -6.19 -7.20 1.07
CA TYR A 56 -5.16 -6.62 1.94
C TYR A 56 -4.69 -5.21 1.54
N ILE A 57 -5.00 -4.73 0.32
CA ILE A 57 -4.66 -3.35 -0.07
C ILE A 57 -5.69 -2.38 0.51
N THR A 58 -5.56 -2.07 1.80
CA THR A 58 -6.45 -1.13 2.51
C THR A 58 -6.00 0.32 2.38
N VAL A 59 -4.78 0.59 1.92
CA VAL A 59 -4.29 1.99 1.77
C VAL A 59 -5.10 2.78 0.74
N LEU A 60 -5.83 2.10 -0.15
CA LEU A 60 -6.74 2.73 -1.12
C LEU A 60 -8.09 3.10 -0.51
N ASP A 61 -8.45 2.58 0.66
CA ASP A 61 -9.71 2.90 1.33
C ASP A 61 -9.81 4.40 1.64
N GLN A 62 -8.68 5.07 1.90
CA GLN A 62 -8.64 6.52 2.10
C GLN A 62 -9.05 7.29 0.83
N VAL A 63 -8.71 6.78 -0.35
CA VAL A 63 -9.08 7.40 -1.64
C VAL A 63 -10.56 7.20 -1.90
N VAL A 64 -11.06 6.00 -1.66
CA VAL A 64 -12.49 5.67 -1.78
C VAL A 64 -13.31 6.51 -0.80
N ALA A 65 -12.88 6.62 0.44
CA ALA A 65 -13.54 7.43 1.46
C ALA A 65 -13.56 8.91 1.08
N ALA A 66 -12.44 9.45 0.58
CA ALA A 66 -12.39 10.82 0.09
C ALA A 66 -13.36 11.04 -1.08
N ALA A 67 -13.38 10.13 -2.06
CA ALA A 67 -14.27 10.22 -3.22
C ALA A 67 -15.76 10.14 -2.85
N ILE A 68 -16.13 9.39 -1.81
CA ILE A 68 -17.51 9.28 -1.32
C ILE A 68 -17.90 10.49 -0.45
N ALA A 69 -16.95 11.12 0.22
CA ALA A 69 -17.18 12.28 1.08
C ALA A 69 -17.32 13.60 0.31
N GLU A 70 -16.88 13.66 -0.95
CA GLU A 70 -17.12 14.82 -1.82
C GLU A 70 -18.60 14.87 -2.26
N PRO A 71 -19.31 16.00 -2.05
CA PRO A 71 -20.73 16.15 -2.37
C PRO A 71 -21.04 16.22 -3.87
#